data_AF-A0A448XGQ8-F1
#
_entry.id   AF-A0A448XGQ8-F1
#
_cell.length_a   1.000
_cell.length_b   1.000
_cell.length_c   1.000
_cell.angle_alpha   90.00
_cell.angle_beta   90.00
_cell.angle_gamma   90.00
#
_symmetry.space_group_name_H-M   'P 1'
#
loop_
_entity.id
_entity.type
_entity.pdbx_description
1 polymer ?
#
loop_
_entity_poly.entity_id
_entity_poly.type
_entity_poly.pdbx_seq_one_letter_code
_entity_poly.pdbx_strand_id
1 'polypeptide(L)'
;MVAGVLRRAEPDLREDQLLMRALRQINLPKLVVDDIPLFSGLITDLFPGVEQELTQLDSRLVSAISTSMLSHGYTIVQDQILKAVQLRDTLKTRHSVMVIGPTCGGKTVVITMFTKAQKK
;
A
#
# COMPACT_ATOMS: atom_id res chain seq x y z
N MET A 1 7.48 0.66 -15.95
CA MET A 1 8.30 1.75 -15.40
C MET A 1 8.63 1.61 -13.91
N VAL A 2 8.07 0.65 -13.16
CA VAL A 2 8.25 0.50 -11.70
C VAL A 2 9.61 -0.12 -11.33
N ALA A 3 10.04 -1.20 -12.01
CA ALA A 3 11.31 -1.89 -11.72
C ALA A 3 12.54 -0.98 -11.90
N GLY A 4 12.57 -0.15 -12.95
CA GLY A 4 13.70 0.77 -13.19
C GLY A 4 13.80 1.93 -12.18
N VAL A 5 12.70 2.30 -11.52
CA VAL A 5 12.71 3.30 -10.44
C VAL A 5 13.17 2.66 -9.13
N LEU A 6 12.71 1.43 -8.83
CA LEU A 6 13.14 0.67 -7.66
C LEU A 6 14.64 0.35 -7.70
N ARG A 7 15.19 -0.05 -8.86
CA ARG A 7 16.64 -0.32 -9.02
C ARG A 7 17.52 0.90 -8.74
N ARG A 8 17.00 2.12 -8.95
CA ARG A 8 17.69 3.37 -8.61
C ARG A 8 17.53 3.76 -7.14
N ALA A 9 16.43 3.36 -6.51
CA ALA A 9 16.19 3.63 -5.10
C ALA A 9 16.96 2.67 -4.19
N GLU A 10 17.15 1.41 -4.62
CA GLU A 10 17.78 0.35 -3.84
C GLU A 10 18.72 -0.49 -4.74
N PRO A 11 19.94 0.00 -5.01
CA PRO A 11 20.87 -0.65 -5.95
C PRO A 11 21.49 -1.95 -5.40
N ASP A 12 21.47 -2.16 -4.08
CA ASP A 12 22.06 -3.31 -3.40
C ASP A 12 21.10 -4.51 -3.28
N LEU A 13 19.83 -4.34 -3.65
CA LEU A 13 18.85 -5.43 -3.64
C LEU A 13 19.08 -6.39 -4.80
N ARG A 14 18.91 -7.69 -4.55
CA ARG A 14 18.96 -8.70 -5.61
C ARG A 14 17.81 -8.50 -6.60
N GLU A 15 18.06 -8.78 -7.88
CA GLU A 15 17.10 -8.55 -8.96
C GLU A 15 15.78 -9.32 -8.78
N ASP A 16 15.84 -10.50 -8.16
CA ASP A 16 14.67 -11.32 -7.81
C ASP A 16 13.80 -10.69 -6.71
N GLN A 17 14.41 -10.13 -5.65
CA GLN A 17 13.71 -9.35 -4.63
C GLN A 17 13.04 -8.10 -5.22
N LEU A 18 13.74 -7.42 -6.13
CA LEU A 18 13.22 -6.24 -6.82
C LEU A 18 11.99 -6.57 -7.67
N LEU A 19 12.05 -7.67 -8.42
CA LEU A 19 10.97 -8.15 -9.28
C LEU A 19 9.75 -8.57 -8.46
N MET A 20 9.99 -9.31 -7.38
CA MET A 20 8.99 -9.67 -6.36
C MET A 20 8.24 -8.45 -5.82
N ARG A 21 8.98 -7.42 -5.41
CA ARG A 21 8.40 -6.18 -4.87
C ARG A 21 7.58 -5.43 -5.93
N ALA A 22 8.08 -5.33 -7.16
CA ALA A 22 7.36 -4.68 -8.25
C ALA A 22 6.06 -5.42 -8.60
N LEU A 23 6.10 -6.77 -8.70
CA LEU A 23 4.93 -7.59 -8.96
C LEU A 23 3.87 -7.42 -7.87
N ARG A 24 4.26 -7.39 -6.61
CA ARG A 24 3.34 -7.13 -5.49
C ARG A 24 2.75 -5.74 -5.57
N GLN A 25 3.54 -4.69 -5.76
CA GLN A 25 3.03 -3.32 -5.82
C GLN A 25 2.00 -3.11 -6.93
N ILE A 26 2.14 -3.81 -8.06
CA ILE A 26 1.23 -3.71 -9.20
C ILE A 26 -0.07 -4.51 -8.98
N ASN A 27 0.00 -5.63 -8.25
CA ASN A 27 -1.10 -6.59 -8.14
C ASN A 27 -1.85 -6.50 -6.81
N LEU A 28 -1.18 -6.31 -5.66
CA LEU A 28 -1.80 -6.27 -4.33
C LEU A 28 -3.00 -5.30 -4.20
N PRO A 29 -2.99 -4.07 -4.75
CA PRO A 29 -4.15 -3.18 -4.66
C PRO A 29 -5.32 -3.58 -5.57
N LYS A 30 -5.13 -4.55 -6.48
CA LYS A 30 -6.15 -5.03 -7.43
C LYS A 30 -6.71 -6.41 -7.06
N LEU A 31 -6.07 -7.12 -6.13
CA LEU A 31 -6.49 -8.46 -5.72
C LEU A 31 -7.71 -8.37 -4.79
N VAL A 32 -8.64 -9.30 -4.98
CA VAL A 32 -9.70 -9.58 -4.01
C VAL A 32 -9.08 -10.30 -2.82
N VAL A 33 -9.67 -10.18 -1.63
CA VAL A 33 -9.14 -10.82 -0.40
C VAL A 33 -8.92 -12.32 -0.58
N ASP A 34 -9.84 -12.98 -1.29
CA ASP A 34 -9.79 -14.41 -1.58
C ASP A 34 -8.63 -14.80 -2.51
N ASP A 35 -8.12 -13.86 -3.33
CA ASP A 35 -7.01 -14.11 -4.27
C ASP A 35 -5.63 -13.89 -3.61
N ILE A 36 -5.58 -13.28 -2.42
CA ILE A 36 -4.31 -12.97 -1.73
C ILE A 36 -3.52 -14.24 -1.40
N PRO A 37 -4.11 -15.31 -0.84
CA PRO A 37 -3.37 -16.53 -0.52
C PRO A 37 -2.86 -17.24 -1.78
N LEU A 38 -3.67 -17.28 -2.83
CA LEU A 38 -3.31 -17.88 -4.13
C LEU A 38 -2.14 -17.14 -4.78
N PHE A 39 -2.20 -15.80 -4.80
CA PHE A 39 -1.11 -14.98 -5.29
C PHE A 39 0.17 -15.17 -4.47
N SER A 40 0.06 -15.27 -3.15
CA SER A 40 1.22 -15.54 -2.29
C SER A 40 1.84 -16.91 -2.58
N GLY A 41 1.03 -17.95 -2.80
CA GLY A 41 1.53 -19.28 -3.16
C GLY A 41 2.28 -19.31 -4.50
N LEU A 42 1.70 -18.70 -5.53
CA LEU A 42 2.35 -18.57 -6.85
C LEU A 42 3.69 -17.82 -6.76
N ILE A 43 3.74 -16.78 -5.93
CA ILE A 43 4.94 -15.99 -5.72
C ILE A 43 6.03 -16.80 -5.01
N THR A 44 5.69 -17.60 -4.01
CA THR A 44 6.65 -18.46 -3.30
C THR A 44 7.20 -19.56 -4.21
N ASP A 45 6.39 -20.12 -5.11
CA ASP A 45 6.84 -21.11 -6.10
C ASP A 45 7.77 -20.49 -7.16
N LEU A 46 7.52 -19.25 -7.59
CA LEU A 46 8.32 -18.56 -8.60
C LEU A 46 9.65 -18.01 -8.04
N PHE A 47 9.70 -17.64 -6.76
CA PHE A 47 10.87 -17.05 -6.11
C PHE A 47 11.19 -17.73 -4.76
N PRO A 48 11.60 -19.01 -4.76
CA PRO A 48 11.90 -19.73 -3.54
C PRO A 48 13.12 -19.13 -2.81
N GLY A 49 13.01 -18.91 -1.50
CA GLY A 49 14.10 -18.36 -0.67
C GLY A 49 14.29 -16.85 -0.76
N VAL A 50 13.40 -16.13 -1.45
CA VAL A 50 13.33 -14.66 -1.37
C VAL A 50 12.47 -14.29 -0.17
N GLU A 51 13.09 -13.79 0.90
CA GLU A 51 12.36 -13.31 2.07
C GLU A 51 11.45 -12.14 1.71
N GLN A 52 10.22 -12.21 2.20
CA GLN A 52 9.23 -11.16 1.99
C GLN A 52 9.63 -9.93 2.79
N GLU A 53 10.11 -8.89 2.10
CA GLU A 53 10.22 -7.57 2.73
C GLU A 53 8.82 -7.09 3.12
N LEU A 54 8.60 -6.93 4.43
CA LEU A 54 7.45 -6.20 4.93
C LEU A 54 7.53 -4.79 4.33
N THR A 55 6.49 -4.40 3.58
CA THR A 55 6.40 -3.05 3.04
C THR A 55 6.54 -2.08 4.20
N GLN A 56 7.65 -1.34 4.25
CA GLN A 56 7.87 -0.35 5.29
C GLN A 56 6.77 0.70 5.16
N LEU A 57 5.78 0.61 6.05
CA LEU A 57 4.76 1.62 6.22
C LEU A 57 5.47 2.90 6.63
N ASP A 58 5.22 3.98 5.89
CA ASP A 58 5.77 5.28 6.23
C ASP A 58 5.20 5.71 7.59
N SER A 59 6.03 5.59 8.63
CA SER A 59 5.65 5.82 10.01
C SER A 59 5.17 7.25 10.25
N ARG A 60 5.69 8.23 9.50
CA ARG A 60 5.26 9.63 9.57
C ARG A 60 3.84 9.77 9.04
N LEU A 61 3.55 9.16 7.89
CA LEU A 61 2.22 9.18 7.29
C LEU A 61 1.19 8.48 8.19
N VAL A 62 1.54 7.31 8.72
CA VAL A 62 0.68 6.56 9.65
C VAL A 62 0.35 7.40 10.89
N SER A 63 1.34 8.05 11.48
CA SER A 63 1.16 8.94 12.63
C SER A 63 0.28 10.14 12.29
N ALA A 64 0.51 10.78 11.14
CA ALA A 64 -0.26 11.94 10.70
C ALA A 64 -1.74 11.60 10.45
N ILE A 65 -2.02 10.46 9.81
CA ILE A 65 -3.39 9.98 9.57
C ILE A 65 -4.06 9.64 10.90
N SER A 66 -3.37 8.93 11.79
CA SER A 66 -3.90 8.55 13.11
C SER A 66 -4.26 9.77 13.94
N THR A 67 -3.39 10.77 13.96
CA THR A 67 -3.62 12.06 14.64
C THR A 67 -4.81 12.79 14.03
N SER A 68 -4.94 12.79 12.69
CA SER A 68 -6.08 13.40 12.00
C SER A 68 -7.39 12.70 12.32
N MET A 69 -7.40 11.37 12.39
CA MET A 69 -8.59 10.60 12.75
C MET A 69 -9.05 10.90 14.18
N LEU A 70 -8.12 10.89 15.14
CA LEU A 70 -8.41 11.19 16.54
C LEU A 70 -8.92 12.63 16.72
N SER A 71 -8.31 13.60 16.05
CA SER A 71 -8.74 15.01 16.17
C SER A 71 -10.15 15.27 15.64
N HIS A 72 -10.70 14.36 14.83
CA HIS A 72 -12.06 14.44 14.28
C HIS A 72 -13.04 13.48 14.97
N GLY A 73 -12.62 12.82 16.06
CA GLY A 73 -13.47 11.91 16.84
C GLY A 73 -13.70 10.55 16.17
N TYR A 74 -12.88 10.16 15.19
CA TYR A 74 -12.97 8.84 14.59
C TYR A 74 -12.24 7.78 15.42
N THR A 75 -12.78 6.55 15.41
CA THR A 75 -12.07 5.38 15.94
C THR A 75 -11.02 4.94 14.92
N ILE A 76 -9.81 4.65 15.40
CA ILE A 76 -8.73 4.16 14.55
C ILE A 76 -9.02 2.71 14.17
N VAL A 77 -9.14 2.46 12.87
CA VAL A 77 -9.20 1.11 12.30
C VAL A 77 -7.94 0.89 11.45
N GLN A 78 -7.17 -0.13 11.79
CA GLN A 78 -5.86 -0.38 11.16
C GLN A 78 -5.97 -0.57 9.64
N ASP A 79 -7.01 -1.25 9.17
CA ASP A 79 -7.28 -1.42 7.73
C ASP A 79 -7.49 -0.09 7.01
N GLN A 80 -8.13 0.90 7.65
CA GLN A 80 -8.34 2.22 7.04
C GLN A 80 -7.02 2.99 6.90
N ILE A 81 -6.13 2.87 7.88
CA ILE A 81 -4.77 3.42 7.79
C ILE A 81 -4.02 2.75 6.65
N LEU A 82 -4.05 1.42 6.57
CA LEU A 82 -3.37 0.66 5.52
C LEU A 82 -3.89 1.04 4.13
N LYS A 83 -5.21 1.22 3.97
CA LYS A 83 -5.81 1.72 2.72
C LYS A 83 -5.38 3.15 2.37
N ALA A 84 -5.22 4.02 3.36
CA ALA A 84 -4.71 5.37 3.12
C ALA A 84 -3.23 5.37 2.67
N VAL A 85 -2.40 4.48 3.23
CA VAL A 85 -1.01 4.30 2.73
C VAL A 85 -0.99 3.75 1.31
N GLN A 86 -1.81 2.72 1.02
CA GLN A 86 -1.97 2.18 -0.33
C GLN A 86 -2.42 3.24 -1.34
N LEU A 87 -3.34 4.13 -0.93
CA LEU A 87 -3.79 5.25 -1.75
C LEU A 87 -2.62 6.19 -2.10
N ARG A 88 -1.77 6.55 -1.13
CA ARG A 88 -0.56 7.36 -1.38
C ARG A 88 0.37 6.70 -2.39
N ASP A 89 0.68 5.43 -2.19
CA ASP A 89 1.66 4.73 -3.02
C ASP A 89 1.15 4.56 -4.46
N THR A 90 -0.16 4.37 -4.62
CA THR A 90 -0.80 4.35 -5.93
C THR A 90 -0.75 5.74 -6.58
N LEU A 91 -1.02 6.81 -5.82
CA LEU A 91 -0.93 8.20 -6.32
C LEU A 91 0.49 8.63 -6.71
N LYS A 92 1.54 8.07 -6.09
CA LYS A 92 2.94 8.30 -6.50
C LYS A 92 3.25 7.75 -7.90
N THR A 93 2.54 6.70 -8.33
CA THR A 93 2.82 5.99 -9.59
C THR A 93 1.80 6.30 -10.69
N ARG A 94 0.62 6.82 -10.34
CA ARG A 94 -0.49 7.08 -11.27
C ARG A 94 -1.17 8.40 -10.96
N HIS A 95 -1.52 9.16 -12.01
CA HIS A 95 -2.28 10.42 -11.89
C HIS A 95 -3.74 10.24 -11.45
N SER A 96 -4.31 9.05 -11.60
CA SER A 96 -5.71 8.77 -11.25
C SER A 96 -5.84 7.44 -10.52
N VAL A 97 -6.65 7.43 -9.47
CA VAL A 97 -6.89 6.28 -8.59
C VAL A 97 -8.37 6.17 -8.29
N MET A 98 -8.89 4.94 -8.21
CA MET A 98 -10.26 4.64 -7.83
C MET A 98 -10.27 3.92 -6.48
N VAL A 99 -11.17 4.33 -5.58
CA VAL A 99 -11.36 3.70 -4.25
C VAL A 99 -12.66 2.89 -4.30
N ILE A 100 -12.54 1.56 -4.25
CA ILE A 100 -13.66 0.62 -4.44
C ILE A 100 -13.96 -0.07 -3.11
N GLY A 101 -15.24 -0.33 -2.85
CA GLY A 101 -15.70 -1.08 -1.68
C GLY A 101 -17.19 -0.89 -1.42
N PRO A 102 -17.77 -1.63 -0.46
CA PRO A 102 -19.20 -1.56 -0.13
C PRO A 102 -19.62 -0.18 0.39
N THR A 103 -20.90 0.14 0.30
CA THR A 103 -21.49 1.33 0.93
C THR A 103 -21.20 1.33 2.43
N CYS A 104 -21.06 2.53 3.02
CA CYS A 104 -20.67 2.71 4.42
C CYS A 104 -19.31 2.10 4.86
N GLY A 105 -18.49 1.57 3.94
CA GLY A 105 -17.16 1.02 4.25
C GLY A 105 -16.06 2.05 4.57
N GLY A 106 -16.38 3.27 4.98
CA GLY A 106 -15.40 4.28 5.39
C GLY A 106 -14.55 4.89 4.27
N LYS A 107 -14.86 4.65 2.98
CA LYS A 107 -14.10 5.18 1.83
C LYS A 107 -13.91 6.71 1.89
N THR A 108 -14.97 7.45 2.19
CA THR A 108 -14.93 8.92 2.33
C THR A 108 -14.00 9.35 3.46
N VAL A 109 -14.02 8.63 4.58
CA VAL A 109 -13.15 8.90 5.74
C VAL A 109 -11.69 8.70 5.34
N VAL A 110 -11.35 7.59 4.68
CA VAL A 110 -9.99 7.29 4.21
C VAL A 110 -9.47 8.41 3.31
N ILE A 111 -10.23 8.82 2.29
CA ILE A 111 -9.83 9.88 1.34
C ILE A 111 -9.67 11.22 2.06
N THR A 112 -10.62 11.58 2.94
CA THR A 112 -10.62 12.87 3.63
C THR A 112 -9.48 12.97 4.64
N MET A 113 -9.26 11.92 5.44
CA MET A 113 -8.18 11.87 6.43
C MET A 113 -6.81 11.87 5.76
N PHE A 114 -6.65 11.13 4.66
CA PHE A 114 -5.43 11.16 3.85
C PHE A 114 -5.14 12.58 3.32
N THR A 115 -6.15 13.26 2.78
CA THR A 115 -5.99 14.62 2.23
C THR A 115 -5.65 15.63 3.31
N LYS A 116 -6.25 15.50 4.51
CA LYS A 116 -5.94 16.35 5.67
C LYS A 116 -4.56 16.08 6.24
N ALA A 117 -4.13 14.81 6.28
CA ALA A 117 -2.81 14.42 6.73
C ALA A 117 -1.70 14.91 5.78
N GLN A 118 -1.98 15.05 4.48
CA GLN A 118 -1.04 15.58 3.50
C GLN A 118 -0.81 17.11 3.58
N LYS A 119 -1.76 17.85 4.15
CA LYS A 119 -1.69 19.32 4.27
C LYS A 119 -0.95 19.80 5.52
N LYS A 120 -0.59 18.89 6.42
CA LYS A 120 0.21 19.15 7.63
C LYS A 120 1.63 18.65 7.40
#